data_AF-A0A1F6FSH6-F1
#
_entry.id   AF-A0A1F6FSH6-F1
#
_cell.length_a   1.000
_cell.length_b   1.000
_cell.length_c   1.000
_cell.angle_alpha   90.00
_cell.angle_beta   90.00
_cell.angle_gamma   90.00
#
_symmetry.space_group_name_H-M   'P 1'
#
loop_
_entity.id
_entity.type
_entity.pdbx_description
1 polymer ?
#
loop_
_entity_poly.entity_id
_entity_poly.type
_entity_poly.pdbx_seq_one_letter_code
_entity_poly.pdbx_strand_id
1 'polypeptide(L)'
;MNKYVFISIWTIVGVFILATFTGGYLIMNQQKISLIANFEECTTAGYPIMESYPEQCRTPDGRMFVRIISSPEVSFGIPFTLQLGSQVSFDDGLNVTLVEVNDSRCKEGVVCIWAGELSPFLYVKDGTIGVAEEIRLGTTAKTSITQGGYVFSLNDATETTATITITKESKPVACTKEAKLCPDGSAIGRTGPNCEFAPCPTGY
;
A
#
# COMPACT_ATOMS: atom_id res chain seq x y z
N MET A 1 -13.46 63.90 -48.24
CA MET A 1 -12.65 62.80 -47.68
C MET A 1 -12.49 61.74 -48.77
N ASN A 2 -11.24 61.46 -49.19
CA ASN A 2 -11.00 60.75 -50.46
C ASN A 2 -11.35 59.27 -50.32
N LYS A 3 -12.16 58.72 -51.23
CA LYS A 3 -12.64 57.32 -51.19
C LYS A 3 -11.50 56.30 -51.04
N TYR A 4 -10.32 56.64 -51.55
CA TYR A 4 -9.09 55.83 -51.43
C TYR A 4 -8.55 55.74 -50.00
N VAL A 5 -8.74 56.77 -49.16
CA VAL A 5 -8.32 56.77 -47.76
C VAL A 5 -9.19 55.80 -46.95
N PHE A 6 -10.50 55.80 -47.19
CA PHE A 6 -11.40 54.82 -46.55
C PHE A 6 -11.04 53.39 -46.94
N ILE A 7 -10.82 53.13 -48.23
CA ILE A 7 -10.42 51.79 -48.70
C ILE A 7 -9.11 51.34 -48.05
N SER A 8 -8.11 52.23 -47.95
CA SER A 8 -6.82 51.90 -47.33
C SER A 8 -6.94 51.55 -45.84
N ILE A 9 -7.78 52.26 -45.08
CA ILE A 9 -8.00 52.00 -43.66
C ILE A 9 -8.64 50.62 -43.45
N TRP A 10 -9.68 50.29 -44.23
CA TRP A 10 -10.35 48.99 -44.13
C TRP A 10 -9.43 47.82 -44.53
N THR A 11 -8.54 48.01 -45.52
CA THR A 11 -7.56 46.96 -45.87
C THR A 11 -6.56 46.71 -44.75
N ILE A 12 -6.07 47.76 -44.06
CA ILE A 12 -5.11 47.61 -42.97
C ILE A 12 -5.76 46.97 -41.75
N VAL A 13 -6.98 47.38 -41.40
CA VAL A 13 -7.76 46.78 -40.29
C VAL A 13 -8.04 45.30 -40.57
N GLY A 14 -8.41 44.94 -41.80
CA GLY A 14 -8.65 43.55 -42.20
C GLY A 14 -7.40 42.67 -42.05
N VAL A 15 -6.22 43.17 -42.44
CA VAL A 15 -4.95 42.45 -42.30
C VAL A 15 -4.57 42.25 -40.83
N PHE A 16 -4.78 43.25 -39.97
CA PHE A 16 -4.54 43.12 -38.53
C PHE A 16 -5.48 42.12 -37.84
N ILE A 17 -6.77 42.10 -38.22
CA ILE A 17 -7.72 41.12 -37.69
C ILE A 17 -7.33 39.70 -38.12
N LEU A 18 -6.92 39.51 -39.38
CA LEU A 18 -6.42 38.22 -39.88
C LEU A 18 -5.14 37.77 -39.18
N ALA A 19 -4.19 38.67 -38.94
CA ALA A 19 -2.93 38.36 -38.25
C ALA A 19 -3.15 38.00 -36.76
N THR A 20 -4.08 38.67 -36.07
CA THR A 20 -4.41 38.38 -34.67
C THR A 20 -5.18 37.07 -34.51
N PHE A 21 -6.10 36.75 -35.43
CA PHE A 21 -6.83 35.48 -35.42
C PHE A 21 -5.91 34.29 -35.74
N THR A 22 -5.04 34.43 -36.74
CA THR A 22 -4.09 33.37 -37.10
C THR A 22 -3.01 33.18 -36.04
N GLY A 23 -2.47 34.26 -35.47
CA GLY A 23 -1.52 34.21 -34.36
C GLY A 23 -2.12 33.60 -33.09
N GLY A 24 -3.35 33.97 -32.73
CA GLY A 24 -4.05 33.42 -31.57
C GLY A 24 -4.36 31.92 -31.72
N TYR A 25 -4.74 31.48 -32.91
CA TYR A 25 -5.02 30.07 -33.20
C TYR A 25 -3.78 29.17 -33.08
N LEU A 26 -2.61 29.68 -33.51
CA LEU A 26 -1.35 28.94 -33.39
C LEU A 26 -0.87 28.81 -31.93
N ILE A 27 -1.17 29.79 -31.07
CA ILE A 27 -0.76 29.76 -29.66
C ILE A 27 -1.63 28.81 -28.81
N MET A 28 -2.93 28.66 -29.11
CA MET A 28 -3.83 27.84 -28.30
C MET A 28 -3.66 26.32 -28.46
N ASN A 29 -2.97 25.85 -29.51
CA ASN A 29 -2.86 24.41 -29.80
C ASN A 29 -1.70 23.69 -29.08
N GLN A 30 -0.79 24.41 -28.40
CA GLN A 30 0.35 23.80 -27.69
C GLN A 30 0.06 23.31 -26.26
N GLN A 31 -1.08 23.63 -25.65
CA GLN A 31 -1.29 23.38 -24.20
C GLN A 31 -1.75 21.97 -23.81
N LYS A 32 -2.08 21.07 -24.76
CA LYS A 32 -2.72 19.79 -24.42
C LYS A 32 -1.76 18.64 -24.07
N ILE A 33 -0.47 18.75 -24.38
CA ILE A 33 0.51 17.65 -24.27
C ILE A 33 1.20 17.57 -22.89
N SER A 34 1.27 18.69 -22.15
CA SER A 34 2.06 18.76 -20.90
C SER A 34 1.35 18.24 -19.65
N LEU A 35 0.09 17.81 -19.74
CA LEU A 35 -0.74 17.51 -18.56
C LEU A 35 -0.65 16.08 -18.05
N ILE A 36 -0.05 15.15 -18.81
CA ILE A 36 0.02 13.74 -18.41
C ILE A 36 1.15 13.58 -17.39
N ALA A 37 0.78 13.25 -16.16
CA ALA A 37 1.69 13.07 -15.03
C ALA A 37 1.76 11.62 -14.53
N ASN A 38 0.79 10.76 -14.90
CA ASN A 38 0.70 9.40 -14.37
C ASN A 38 0.16 8.39 -15.41
N PHE A 39 0.23 7.10 -15.06
CA PHE A 39 -0.23 5.99 -15.90
C PHE A 39 -1.73 6.09 -16.23
N GLU A 40 -2.56 6.46 -15.26
CA GLU A 40 -4.02 6.58 -15.42
C GLU A 40 -4.42 7.65 -16.43
N GLU A 41 -3.75 8.79 -16.39
CA GLU A 41 -3.94 9.87 -17.37
C GLU A 41 -3.43 9.47 -18.75
N CYS A 42 -2.36 8.68 -18.82
CA CYS A 42 -1.79 8.19 -20.08
C CYS A 42 -2.74 7.21 -20.78
N THR A 43 -3.34 6.27 -20.04
CA THR A 43 -4.32 5.32 -20.60
C THR A 43 -5.65 5.99 -20.94
N THR A 44 -6.13 6.91 -20.08
CA THR A 44 -7.35 7.69 -20.32
C THR A 44 -7.23 8.56 -21.58
N ALA A 45 -6.02 9.04 -21.88
CA ALA A 45 -5.73 9.77 -23.11
C ALA A 45 -5.63 8.87 -24.36
N GLY A 46 -5.74 7.54 -24.22
CA GLY A 46 -5.79 6.59 -25.32
C GLY A 46 -4.44 6.21 -25.92
N TYR A 47 -3.34 6.41 -25.17
CA TYR A 47 -1.99 6.07 -25.65
C TYR A 47 -1.69 4.56 -25.58
N PRO A 48 -0.77 4.06 -26.43
CA PRO A 48 -0.47 2.63 -26.50
C PRO A 48 0.10 2.12 -25.18
N ILE A 49 -0.48 1.01 -24.72
CA ILE A 49 0.00 0.20 -23.60
C ILE A 49 0.91 -0.89 -24.16
N MET A 50 2.09 -1.06 -23.55
CA MET A 50 2.99 -2.16 -23.85
C MET A 50 2.64 -3.36 -22.96
N GLU A 51 2.42 -4.50 -23.60
CA GLU A 51 2.12 -5.81 -22.99
C GLU A 51 3.36 -6.43 -22.31
N SER A 52 4.04 -5.65 -21.48
CA SER A 52 5.11 -6.12 -20.58
C SER A 52 4.61 -6.02 -19.14
N TYR A 53 5.05 -6.92 -18.25
CA TYR A 53 4.73 -6.83 -16.83
C TYR A 53 5.87 -6.14 -16.07
N PRO A 54 5.62 -5.04 -15.34
CA PRO A 54 4.35 -4.29 -15.20
C PRO A 54 3.99 -3.46 -16.44
N GLU A 55 2.68 -3.23 -16.64
CA GLU A 55 2.13 -2.48 -17.78
C GLU A 55 2.78 -1.09 -17.92
N GLN A 56 3.07 -0.69 -19.15
CA GLN A 56 3.69 0.61 -19.43
C GLN A 56 2.90 1.35 -20.51
N CYS A 57 2.62 2.63 -20.30
CA CYS A 57 1.95 3.50 -21.25
C CYS A 57 2.95 4.51 -21.84
N ARG A 58 3.00 4.63 -23.18
CA ARG A 58 3.97 5.47 -23.88
C ARG A 58 3.31 6.65 -24.58
N THR A 59 3.73 7.86 -24.24
CA THR A 59 3.25 9.09 -24.87
C THR A 59 4.05 9.45 -26.15
N PRO A 60 3.47 10.24 -27.08
CA PRO A 60 4.13 10.62 -28.34
C PRO A 60 5.40 11.46 -28.17
N ASP A 61 5.54 12.15 -27.03
CA ASP A 61 6.74 12.89 -26.64
C ASP A 61 7.86 11.99 -26.09
N GLY A 62 7.63 10.68 -25.99
CA GLY A 62 8.61 9.70 -25.55
C GLY A 62 8.65 9.45 -24.05
N ARG A 63 7.79 10.08 -23.23
CA ARG A 63 7.65 9.71 -21.82
C ARG A 63 6.98 8.33 -21.68
N MET A 64 7.36 7.61 -20.63
CA MET A 64 6.79 6.32 -20.29
C MET A 64 6.31 6.35 -18.85
N PHE A 65 5.09 5.88 -18.63
CA PHE A 65 4.48 5.76 -17.32
C PHE A 65 4.25 4.28 -17.05
N VAL A 66 4.70 3.78 -15.90
CA VAL A 66 4.55 2.38 -15.50
C VAL A 66 3.42 2.29 -14.50
N ARG A 67 2.57 1.26 -14.58
CA ARG A 67 1.55 1.00 -13.57
C ARG A 67 2.24 0.70 -12.23
N ILE A 68 1.96 1.51 -11.22
CA ILE A 68 2.41 1.24 -9.86
C ILE A 68 1.59 0.06 -9.36
N ILE A 69 2.21 -1.10 -9.23
CA ILE A 69 1.63 -2.21 -8.48
C ILE A 69 1.84 -1.84 -7.02
N SER A 70 0.83 -1.22 -6.40
CA SER A 70 0.79 -1.15 -4.94
C SER A 70 0.80 -2.58 -4.44
N SER A 71 1.90 -2.99 -3.81
CA SER A 71 1.92 -4.16 -2.93
C SER A 71 0.63 -4.12 -2.08
N PRO A 72 -0.06 -5.27 -1.85
CA PRO A 72 -1.30 -5.28 -1.06
C PRO A 72 -1.11 -4.43 0.19
N GLU A 73 -2.14 -3.68 0.61
CA GLU A 73 -2.11 -2.85 1.81
C GLU A 73 -1.86 -3.72 3.05
N VAL A 74 -0.60 -4.08 3.28
CA VAL A 74 -0.18 -4.94 4.36
C VAL A 74 0.04 -4.06 5.58
N SER A 75 -0.77 -4.27 6.60
CA SER A 75 -0.67 -3.56 7.88
C SER A 75 -0.85 -4.53 9.04
N PHE A 76 -0.31 -4.16 10.19
CA PHE A 76 -0.41 -4.99 11.38
C PHE A 76 -1.87 -5.15 11.83
N GLY A 77 -2.25 -6.40 12.11
CA GLY A 77 -3.60 -6.76 12.57
C GLY A 77 -4.64 -6.96 11.47
N ILE A 78 -4.30 -6.73 10.20
CA ILE A 78 -5.19 -7.04 9.07
C ILE A 78 -4.76 -8.37 8.44
N PRO A 79 -5.69 -9.31 8.19
CA PRO A 79 -5.35 -10.55 7.50
C PRO A 79 -5.00 -10.29 6.03
N PHE A 80 -3.94 -10.92 5.55
CA PHE A 80 -3.52 -10.86 4.14
C PHE A 80 -3.09 -12.25 3.66
N THR A 81 -3.16 -12.47 2.36
CA THR A 81 -2.83 -13.76 1.73
C THR A 81 -1.49 -13.68 0.99
N LEU A 82 -0.56 -14.55 1.37
CA LEU A 82 0.70 -14.75 0.68
C LEU A 82 0.57 -15.87 -0.35
N GLN A 83 1.15 -15.64 -1.52
CA GLN A 83 1.39 -16.67 -2.55
C GLN A 83 2.77 -17.29 -2.32
N LEU A 84 2.95 -18.55 -2.70
CA LEU A 84 4.23 -19.24 -2.61
C LEU A 84 5.33 -18.47 -3.37
N GLY A 85 6.43 -18.17 -2.69
CA GLY A 85 7.55 -17.37 -3.20
C GLY A 85 7.33 -15.85 -3.17
N SER A 86 6.14 -15.37 -2.80
CA SER A 86 5.87 -13.93 -2.65
C SER A 86 6.40 -13.39 -1.33
N GLN A 87 6.79 -12.11 -1.34
CA GLN A 87 7.25 -11.37 -0.18
C GLN A 87 6.36 -10.16 0.04
N VAL A 88 6.08 -9.86 1.30
CA VAL A 88 5.47 -8.61 1.75
C VAL A 88 6.40 -7.89 2.70
N SER A 89 6.33 -6.56 2.67
CA SER A 89 7.11 -5.67 3.52
C SER A 89 6.16 -4.84 4.37
N PHE A 90 6.44 -4.76 5.66
CA PHE A 90 5.71 -3.90 6.59
C PHE A 90 6.38 -2.54 6.71
N ASP A 91 5.63 -1.58 7.24
CA ASP A 91 6.07 -0.20 7.49
C ASP A 91 7.24 -0.09 8.48
N ASP A 92 7.38 -1.06 9.39
CA ASP A 92 8.51 -1.16 10.31
C ASP A 92 9.74 -1.88 9.74
N GLY A 93 9.70 -2.23 8.45
CA GLY A 93 10.78 -2.88 7.74
C GLY A 93 10.79 -4.41 7.85
N LEU A 94 9.85 -5.04 8.57
CA LEU A 94 9.72 -6.50 8.59
C LEU A 94 9.41 -7.02 7.18
N ASN A 95 10.19 -7.99 6.70
CA ASN A 95 9.94 -8.68 5.44
C ASN A 95 9.53 -10.13 5.70
N VAL A 96 8.41 -10.55 5.11
CA VAL A 96 7.82 -11.88 5.30
C VAL A 96 7.64 -12.54 3.95
N THR A 97 8.18 -13.75 3.79
CA THR A 97 8.12 -14.52 2.55
C THR A 97 7.51 -15.89 2.82
N LEU A 98 6.53 -16.31 2.01
CA LEU A 98 6.04 -17.69 2.05
C LEU A 98 6.97 -18.56 1.21
N VAL A 99 7.75 -19.44 1.85
CA VAL A 99 8.77 -20.24 1.17
C VAL A 99 8.24 -21.60 0.75
N GLU A 100 7.41 -22.23 1.59
CA GLU A 100 6.89 -23.57 1.35
C GLU A 100 5.53 -23.73 2.05
N VAL A 101 4.68 -24.62 1.54
CA VAL A 101 3.56 -25.17 2.31
C VAL A 101 3.65 -26.69 2.27
N ASN A 102 3.90 -27.31 3.41
CA ASN A 102 3.86 -28.76 3.50
C ASN A 102 2.40 -29.23 3.61
N ASP A 103 1.96 -30.01 2.63
CA ASP A 103 0.63 -30.61 2.62
C ASP A 103 0.67 -32.08 3.04
N SER A 104 0.39 -32.32 4.31
CA SER A 104 0.25 -33.68 4.85
C SER A 104 -1.21 -34.15 4.87
N ARG A 105 -2.16 -33.41 4.27
CA ARG A 105 -3.58 -33.76 4.30
C ARG A 105 -3.86 -35.08 3.59
N CYS A 106 -4.90 -35.76 4.07
CA CYS A 106 -5.39 -37.01 3.52
C CYS A 106 -6.21 -36.77 2.25
N LYS A 107 -5.70 -37.23 1.11
CA LYS A 107 -6.40 -37.13 -0.18
C LYS A 107 -7.59 -38.09 -0.24
N GLU A 108 -8.55 -37.82 -1.12
CA GLU A 108 -9.71 -38.70 -1.26
C GLU A 108 -9.29 -40.13 -1.63
N GLY A 109 -9.92 -41.11 -0.97
CA GLY A 109 -9.68 -42.54 -1.22
C GLY A 109 -8.54 -43.18 -0.41
N VAL A 110 -7.90 -42.47 0.52
CA VAL A 110 -6.85 -43.05 1.38
C VAL A 110 -7.34 -43.26 2.81
N VAL A 111 -6.97 -44.39 3.43
CA VAL A 111 -7.20 -44.64 4.85
C VAL A 111 -6.10 -43.94 5.64
N CYS A 112 -6.45 -42.83 6.29
CA CYS A 112 -5.53 -42.10 7.14
C CYS A 112 -5.58 -42.58 8.59
N ILE A 113 -4.39 -42.72 9.18
CA ILE A 113 -4.23 -43.08 10.59
C ILE A 113 -4.25 -41.83 11.49
N TRP A 114 -3.85 -40.67 10.95
CA TRP A 114 -3.79 -39.38 11.67
C TRP A 114 -4.30 -38.26 10.75
N ALA A 115 -4.97 -37.24 11.32
CA ALA A 115 -5.43 -36.06 10.58
C ALA A 115 -4.22 -35.20 10.20
N GLY A 116 -3.78 -35.32 8.95
CA GLY A 116 -2.73 -34.45 8.42
C GLY A 116 -3.17 -33.00 8.29
N GLU A 117 -2.21 -32.08 8.21
CA GLU A 117 -2.47 -30.64 8.17
C GLU A 117 -1.67 -29.96 7.05
N LEU A 118 -2.09 -28.73 6.70
CA LEU A 118 -1.26 -27.81 5.93
C LEU A 118 -0.35 -27.05 6.89
N SER A 119 0.95 -27.04 6.58
CA SER A 119 1.95 -26.34 7.38
C SER A 119 2.74 -25.35 6.52
N PRO A 120 2.31 -24.07 6.50
CA PRO A 120 3.05 -23.00 5.85
C PRO A 120 4.37 -22.71 6.55
N PHE A 121 5.39 -22.47 5.74
CA PHE A 121 6.73 -22.12 6.13
C PHE A 121 7.07 -20.70 5.70
N LEU A 122 7.24 -19.82 6.68
CA LEU A 122 7.53 -18.41 6.48
C LEU A 122 8.99 -18.13 6.76
N TYR A 123 9.64 -17.42 5.85
CA TYR A 123 10.96 -16.83 6.07
C TYR A 123 10.79 -15.35 6.38
N VAL A 124 11.23 -14.95 7.56
CA VAL A 124 11.09 -13.59 8.08
C VAL A 124 12.45 -12.97 8.33
N LYS A 125 12.62 -11.71 8.01
CA LYS A 125 13.89 -10.98 8.25
C LYS A 125 13.61 -9.51 8.53
N ASP A 126 14.63 -8.82 9.02
CA ASP A 126 14.59 -7.39 9.34
C ASP A 126 13.60 -7.07 10.48
N GLY A 127 13.05 -5.85 10.53
CA GLY A 127 12.15 -5.39 11.60
C GLY A 127 12.76 -5.56 13.01
N THR A 128 11.92 -5.93 13.99
CA THR A 128 12.35 -6.22 15.37
C THR A 128 13.01 -7.60 15.53
N ILE A 129 12.91 -8.46 14.51
CA ILE A 129 13.56 -9.78 14.48
C ILE A 129 15.07 -9.61 14.25
N GLY A 130 15.44 -8.66 13.38
CA GLY A 130 16.82 -8.29 13.06
C GLY A 130 17.52 -9.32 12.17
N VAL A 131 17.65 -10.57 12.64
CA VAL A 131 18.25 -11.68 11.87
C VAL A 131 17.16 -12.51 11.22
N ALA A 132 17.45 -13.07 10.05
CA ALA A 132 16.49 -13.92 9.37
C ALA A 132 16.15 -15.19 10.18
N GLU A 133 14.86 -15.48 10.30
CA GLU A 133 14.32 -16.61 11.02
C GLU A 133 13.26 -17.35 10.21
N GLU A 134 13.06 -18.61 10.57
CA GLU A 134 12.14 -19.53 9.90
C GLU A 134 10.97 -19.86 10.84
N ILE A 135 9.76 -19.62 10.38
CA ILE A 135 8.52 -19.81 11.14
C ILE A 135 7.67 -20.88 10.48
N ARG A 136 7.35 -21.93 11.25
CA ARG A 136 6.38 -22.97 10.86
C ARG A 136 5.07 -22.75 11.58
N LEU A 137 4.01 -22.58 10.80
CA LEU A 137 2.62 -22.58 11.27
C LEU A 137 1.94 -23.88 10.81
N GLY A 138 0.83 -24.23 11.43
CA GLY A 138 0.00 -25.38 11.06
C GLY A 138 -1.46 -25.06 11.27
N THR A 139 -2.34 -25.57 10.39
CA THR A 139 -3.79 -25.33 10.49
C THR A 139 -4.41 -25.90 11.77
N THR A 140 -3.76 -26.88 12.40
CA THR A 140 -4.28 -27.57 13.59
C THR A 140 -3.30 -27.53 14.75
N ALA A 141 -2.04 -27.91 14.55
CA ALA A 141 -1.09 -28.11 15.65
C ALA A 141 -0.53 -26.79 16.20
N LYS A 142 -0.33 -25.79 15.34
CA LYS A 142 0.31 -24.52 15.70
C LYS A 142 -0.19 -23.37 14.84
N THR A 143 -1.37 -22.88 15.16
CA THR A 143 -2.03 -21.79 14.42
C THR A 143 -1.40 -20.42 14.68
N SER A 144 -0.65 -20.24 15.77
CA SER A 144 0.07 -18.99 16.02
C SER A 144 1.41 -19.20 16.70
N ILE A 145 2.33 -18.26 16.49
CA ILE A 145 3.62 -18.19 17.16
C ILE A 145 3.97 -16.74 17.45
N THR A 146 4.65 -16.51 18.58
CA THR A 146 5.25 -15.23 18.90
C THR A 146 6.75 -15.34 18.73
N GLN A 147 7.33 -14.46 17.91
CA GLN A 147 8.75 -14.48 17.58
C GLN A 147 9.22 -13.05 17.28
N GLY A 148 10.35 -12.65 17.87
CA GLY A 148 10.95 -11.33 17.64
C GLY A 148 10.02 -10.13 17.92
N GLY A 149 9.07 -10.26 18.86
CA GLY A 149 8.09 -9.22 19.18
C GLY A 149 6.90 -9.13 18.22
N TYR A 150 6.74 -10.09 17.31
CA TYR A 150 5.58 -10.22 16.44
C TYR A 150 4.81 -11.49 16.78
N VAL A 151 3.49 -11.44 16.63
CA VAL A 151 2.61 -12.60 16.70
C VAL A 151 2.14 -12.90 15.28
N PHE A 152 2.55 -14.06 14.76
CA PHE A 152 2.13 -14.58 13.47
C PHE A 152 0.97 -15.53 13.71
N SER A 153 -0.18 -15.24 13.13
CA SER A 153 -1.39 -16.06 13.24
C SER A 153 -1.79 -16.56 11.85
N LEU A 154 -2.01 -17.86 11.73
CA LEU A 154 -2.55 -18.50 10.53
C LEU A 154 -4.07 -18.46 10.59
N ASN A 155 -4.68 -17.79 9.61
CA ASN A 155 -6.12 -17.75 9.44
C ASN A 155 -6.61 -18.88 8.52
N ASP A 156 -5.91 -19.10 7.42
CA ASP A 156 -6.24 -20.14 6.44
C ASP A 156 -4.99 -20.54 5.63
N ALA A 157 -5.02 -21.73 5.04
CA ALA A 157 -3.94 -22.21 4.18
C ALA A 157 -4.48 -23.07 3.03
N THR A 158 -3.80 -22.99 1.89
CA THR A 158 -3.95 -23.89 0.75
C THR A 158 -2.58 -24.50 0.40
N GLU A 159 -2.51 -25.36 -0.62
CA GLU A 159 -1.25 -25.97 -1.08
C GLU A 159 -0.21 -24.94 -1.56
N THR A 160 -0.65 -23.73 -1.93
CA THR A 160 0.22 -22.68 -2.51
C THR A 160 0.05 -21.31 -1.88
N THR A 161 -0.90 -21.14 -0.95
CA THR A 161 -1.19 -19.86 -0.32
C THR A 161 -1.36 -19.99 1.18
N ALA A 162 -1.06 -18.92 1.91
CA ALA A 162 -1.31 -18.83 3.34
C ALA A 162 -1.90 -17.46 3.66
N THR A 163 -3.07 -17.45 4.31
CA THR A 163 -3.69 -16.24 4.85
C THR A 163 -3.27 -16.09 6.30
N ILE A 164 -2.54 -15.02 6.61
CA ILE A 164 -1.97 -14.78 7.93
C ILE A 164 -2.31 -13.37 8.43
N THR A 165 -2.33 -13.23 9.74
CA THR A 165 -2.41 -11.96 10.45
C THR A 165 -1.15 -11.80 11.30
N ILE A 166 -0.47 -10.67 11.15
CA ILE A 166 0.71 -10.35 11.94
C ILE A 166 0.38 -9.17 12.85
N THR A 167 0.57 -9.32 14.16
CA THR A 167 0.43 -8.23 15.14
C THR A 167 1.74 -8.02 15.89
N LYS A 168 1.93 -6.83 16.47
CA LYS A 168 3.04 -6.58 17.37
C LYS A 168 2.67 -7.04 18.77
N GLU A 169 3.58 -7.75 19.43
CA GLU A 169 3.46 -8.11 20.83
C GLU A 169 3.60 -6.83 21.67
N SER A 170 2.47 -6.23 22.05
CA SER A 170 2.47 -5.22 23.10
C SER A 170 2.66 -5.95 24.43
N LYS A 171 3.92 -6.06 24.88
CA LYS A 171 4.19 -6.49 26.24
C LYS A 171 3.35 -5.62 27.17
N PRO A 172 2.56 -6.18 28.09
CA PRO A 172 1.84 -5.38 29.07
C PRO A 172 2.90 -4.60 29.85
N VAL A 173 2.96 -3.29 29.62
CA VAL A 173 3.94 -2.43 30.28
C VAL A 173 3.50 -2.36 31.75
N ALA A 174 4.27 -3.02 32.62
CA ALA A 174 4.03 -2.99 34.04
C ALA A 174 4.43 -1.61 34.58
N CYS A 175 3.45 -0.72 34.71
CA CYS A 175 3.65 0.60 35.30
C CYS A 175 3.75 0.53 36.82
N THR A 176 4.47 1.49 37.41
CA THR A 176 4.51 1.66 38.86
C THR A 176 3.10 2.01 39.39
N LYS A 177 2.76 1.52 40.59
CA LYS A 177 1.44 1.72 41.22
C LYS A 177 1.29 3.10 41.87
N GLU A 178 1.88 4.12 41.27
CA GLU A 178 1.80 5.50 41.75
C GLU A 178 0.46 6.11 41.38
N ALA A 179 -0.09 6.92 42.30
CA ALA A 179 -1.31 7.67 42.08
C ALA A 179 -1.02 9.17 42.13
N LYS A 180 -1.57 9.92 41.18
CA LYS A 180 -1.58 11.39 41.18
C LYS A 180 -2.97 11.87 41.57
N LEU A 181 -3.03 12.85 42.47
CA LEU A 181 -4.28 13.46 42.89
C LEU A 181 -4.71 14.53 41.88
N CYS A 182 -5.99 14.52 41.52
CA CYS A 182 -6.62 15.50 40.64
C CYS A 182 -7.28 16.63 41.45
N PRO A 183 -7.57 17.80 40.83
CA PRO A 183 -8.21 18.92 41.51
C PRO A 183 -9.61 18.62 42.08
N ASP A 184 -10.30 17.63 41.50
CA ASP A 184 -11.61 17.13 41.96
C ASP A 184 -11.50 16.15 43.15
N GLY A 185 -10.28 15.84 43.60
CA GLY A 185 -10.00 14.87 44.67
C GLY A 185 -9.92 13.42 44.21
N SER A 186 -10.11 13.13 42.92
CA SER A 186 -9.91 11.78 42.37
C SER A 186 -8.43 11.41 42.28
N ALA A 187 -8.11 10.12 42.21
CA ALA A 187 -6.76 9.60 42.07
C ALA A 187 -6.61 8.84 40.75
N ILE A 188 -5.61 9.21 39.95
CA ILE A 188 -5.30 8.62 38.64
C ILE A 188 -3.97 7.89 38.69
N GLY A 189 -3.89 6.72 38.04
CA GLY A 189 -2.67 5.94 37.90
C GLY A 189 -1.91 6.23 36.61
N ARG A 190 -0.72 5.63 36.49
CA ARG A 190 0.01 5.56 35.22
C ARG A 190 -0.62 4.52 34.28
N THR A 191 -0.73 4.85 33.01
CA THR A 191 -1.31 4.02 31.96
C THR A 191 -0.59 4.21 30.62
N GLY A 192 -0.89 3.33 29.66
CA GLY A 192 -0.32 3.37 28.31
C GLY A 192 1.13 2.85 28.20
N PRO A 193 1.67 2.80 26.97
CA PRO A 193 2.99 2.22 26.70
C PRO A 193 4.16 3.00 27.33
N ASN A 194 3.95 4.29 27.62
CA ASN A 194 4.95 5.17 28.26
C ASN A 194 4.75 5.31 29.78
N CYS A 195 3.77 4.62 30.38
CA CYS A 195 3.42 4.77 31.80
C CYS A 195 3.22 6.21 32.26
N GLU A 196 2.42 6.96 31.49
CA GLU A 196 2.08 8.35 31.81
C GLU A 196 0.80 8.40 32.66
N PHE A 197 0.66 9.42 33.51
CA PHE A 197 -0.56 9.58 34.30
C PHE A 197 -1.77 9.81 33.37
N ALA A 198 -2.84 9.04 33.58
CA ALA A 198 -4.10 9.24 32.86
C ALA A 198 -4.61 10.69 33.05
N PRO A 199 -5.34 11.27 32.09
CA PRO A 199 -5.94 12.59 32.29
C PRO A 199 -6.93 12.57 33.47
N CYS A 200 -6.97 13.69 34.22
CA CYS A 200 -7.97 13.86 35.28
C CYS A 200 -9.38 13.90 34.68
N PRO A 201 -10.40 13.35 35.36
CA PRO A 201 -11.78 13.50 34.92
C PRO A 201 -12.15 14.99 34.88
N THR A 202 -12.74 15.43 33.77
CA THR A 202 -13.34 16.76 33.67
C THR A 202 -14.77 16.69 34.21
N GLY A 203 -14.94 16.97 35.50
CA GLY A 203 -16.27 17.09 36.10
C GLY A 203 -17.02 18.29 35.55
N TYR A 204 -18.24 18.07 35.05
CA TYR A 204 -19.26 19.09 34.78
C TYR A 204 -20.09 19.35 36.03
#